data_AF-A0A835J779-F1
#
_entry.id   AF-A0A835J779-F1
#
_cell.length_a   1.000
_cell.length_b   1.000
_cell.length_c   1.000
_cell.angle_alpha   90.00
_cell.angle_beta   90.00
_cell.angle_gamma   90.00
#
_symmetry.space_group_name_H-M   'P 1'
#
loop_
_entity.id
_entity.type
_entity.pdbx_description
1 polymer ?
#
loop_
_entity_poly.entity_id
_entity_poly.type
_entity_poly.pdbx_seq_one_letter_code
_entity_poly.pdbx_strand_id
1 'polypeptide(L)'
;MANARTLFDEAPEKDVVTWNTMIAGYVLHGEQRQALEMFEEMRNVGECPDEVTMLSLLSACADLGDLEFKLDLAAAVDYGL
;
A
#
# COMPACT_ATOMS: atom_id res chain seq x y z
N MET A 1 4.91 -5.10 -12.13
CA MET A 1 5.34 -4.17 -11.07
C MET A 1 6.86 -4.01 -10.91
N ALA A 2 7.71 -5.00 -11.24
CA ALA A 2 9.17 -4.92 -11.01
C ALA A 2 9.87 -3.64 -11.51
N ASN A 3 9.69 -3.24 -12.78
CA ASN A 3 10.30 -2.01 -13.31
C ASN A 3 9.78 -0.74 -12.61
N ALA A 4 8.49 -0.71 -12.26
CA ALA A 4 7.90 0.41 -11.54
C ALA A 4 8.50 0.52 -10.13
N ARG A 5 8.73 -0.62 -9.46
CA ARG A 5 9.42 -0.67 -8.16
C ARG A 5 10.84 -0.13 -8.25
N THR A 6 11.62 -0.53 -9.25
CA THR A 6 12.98 0.00 -9.43
C THR A 6 12.99 1.52 -9.61
N LEU A 7 12.11 2.06 -10.46
CA LEU A 7 12.01 3.51 -10.67
C LEU A 7 11.54 4.24 -9.41
N PHE A 8 10.62 3.64 -8.67
CA PHE A 8 10.19 4.15 -7.38
C PHE A 8 11.37 4.19 -6.41
N ASP A 9 12.11 3.10 -6.23
CA ASP A 9 13.24 3.02 -5.30
C ASP A 9 14.32 4.07 -5.63
N GLU A 10 14.61 4.29 -6.93
CA GLU A 10 15.56 5.29 -7.42
C GLU A 10 15.08 6.75 -7.29
N ALA A 11 13.78 6.98 -7.10
CA ALA A 11 13.22 8.33 -7.00
C ALA A 11 13.75 9.06 -5.74
N PRO A 12 14.36 10.25 -5.87
CA PRO A 12 14.98 10.95 -4.75
C PRO A 12 13.97 11.48 -3.73
N GLU A 13 12.76 11.82 -4.19
CA GLU A 13 11.64 12.26 -3.36
C GLU A 13 10.41 11.45 -3.77
N LYS A 14 9.63 11.04 -2.77
CA LYS A 14 8.40 10.27 -2.93
C LYS A 14 7.34 10.92 -2.05
N ASP A 15 6.34 11.52 -2.67
CA ASP A 15 5.20 12.08 -1.96
C ASP A 15 4.08 11.03 -1.82
N VAL A 16 3.03 11.39 -1.05
CA VAL A 16 1.84 10.55 -0.86
C VAL A 16 1.26 10.04 -2.19
N VAL A 17 1.26 10.84 -3.24
CA VAL A 17 0.74 10.44 -4.56
C VAL A 17 1.60 9.35 -5.18
N THR A 18 2.93 9.45 -5.05
CA THR A 18 3.89 8.46 -5.54
C THR A 18 3.73 7.12 -4.82
N TRP A 19 3.54 7.14 -3.50
CA TRP A 19 3.21 5.95 -2.70
C TRP A 19 1.86 5.33 -3.10
N ASN A 20 0.82 6.16 -3.19
CA ASN A 20 -0.52 5.72 -3.58
C ASN A 20 -0.54 5.05 -4.96
N THR A 21 0.25 5.57 -5.90
CA THR A 21 0.38 5.00 -7.24
C THR A 21 0.94 3.59 -7.20
N MET A 22 1.99 3.36 -6.38
CA MET A 22 2.57 2.03 -6.23
C MET A 22 1.62 1.06 -5.52
N ILE A 23 1.00 1.49 -4.42
CA ILE A 23 0.03 0.68 -3.66
C ILE A 23 -1.13 0.25 -4.56
N ALA A 24 -1.78 1.20 -5.24
CA ALA A 24 -2.87 0.92 -6.17
C ALA A 24 -2.41 0.00 -7.31
N GLY A 25 -1.21 0.22 -7.84
CA GLY A 25 -0.62 -0.64 -8.86
C GLY A 25 -0.50 -2.10 -8.41
N TYR A 26 0.00 -2.34 -7.20
CA TYR A 26 0.13 -3.70 -6.66
C TYR A 26 -1.23 -4.34 -6.40
N VAL A 27 -2.19 -3.60 -5.85
CA VAL A 27 -3.57 -4.06 -5.66
C VAL A 27 -4.20 -4.49 -6.98
N LEU A 28 -4.09 -3.67 -8.03
CA LEU A 28 -4.64 -3.95 -9.36
C LEU A 28 -4.04 -5.21 -10.01
N HIS A 29 -2.80 -5.58 -9.66
CA HIS A 29 -2.12 -6.75 -10.21
C HIS A 29 -2.30 -8.02 -9.37
N GLY A 30 -3.07 -7.97 -8.28
CA GLY A 30 -3.21 -9.13 -7.41
C GLY A 30 -1.99 -9.37 -6.51
N GLU A 31 -1.19 -8.33 -6.24
CA GLU A 31 0.06 -8.39 -5.48
C GLU A 31 -0.12 -7.75 -4.10
N GLN A 32 -1.09 -8.27 -3.33
CA GLN A 32 -1.56 -7.66 -2.09
C GLN A 32 -0.50 -7.55 -1.00
N ARG A 33 0.34 -8.57 -0.85
CA ARG A 33 1.44 -8.56 0.12
C ARG A 33 2.37 -7.39 -0.14
N GLN A 34 2.74 -7.16 -1.39
CA GLN A 34 3.58 -6.05 -1.80
C GLN A 34 2.86 -4.70 -1.61
N ALA A 35 1.54 -4.64 -1.80
CA ALA A 35 0.77 -3.44 -1.48
C ALA A 35 0.82 -3.08 0.02
N LEU A 36 0.76 -4.07 0.92
CA LEU A 36 0.95 -3.85 2.36
C LEU A 36 2.38 -3.47 2.70
N GLU A 37 3.38 -4.11 2.09
CA GLU A 37 4.80 -3.74 2.27
C GLU A 37 5.00 -2.27 1.89
N MET A 38 4.43 -1.82 0.77
CA MET A 38 4.48 -0.40 0.37
C MET A 38 3.80 0.53 1.38
N PHE A 39 2.65 0.11 1.94
CA PHE A 39 1.94 0.88 2.97
C PHE A 39 2.75 0.99 4.28
N GLU A 40 3.40 -0.09 4.71
CA GLU A 40 4.28 -0.07 5.87
C GLU A 40 5.52 0.79 5.62
N GLU A 41 6.17 0.66 4.45
CA GLU A 41 7.29 1.49 4.05
C GLU A 41 6.93 2.98 4.05
N MET A 42 5.75 3.35 3.51
CA MET A 42 5.22 4.72 3.53
C MET A 42 5.15 5.27 4.96
N ARG A 43 4.58 4.51 5.89
CA ARG A 43 4.48 4.91 7.31
C ARG A 43 5.84 5.01 7.98
N ASN A 44 6.75 4.09 7.68
CA ASN A 44 8.08 4.04 8.28
C ASN A 44 8.94 5.25 7.90
N VAL A 45 8.72 5.83 6.72
CA VAL A 45 9.38 7.09 6.31
C VAL A 45 8.64 8.34 6.79
N GLY A 46 7.53 8.18 7.52
CA GLY A 46 6.75 9.27 8.09
C GLY A 46 5.74 9.89 7.13
N GLU A 47 5.53 9.31 5.94
CA GLU A 47 4.46 9.74 5.04
C GLU A 47 3.11 9.26 5.58
N CYS A 48 2.14 10.17 5.63
CA CYS A 48 0.81 9.87 6.15
C CYS A 48 -0.06 9.24 5.05
N PRO A 49 -0.57 8.01 5.25
CA PRO A 49 -1.62 7.47 4.39
C PRO A 49 -2.83 8.40 4.32
N ASP A 50 -3.43 8.54 3.14
CA ASP A 50 -4.63 9.34 2.92
C ASP A 50 -5.84 8.46 2.57
N GLU A 51 -6.96 9.11 2.28
CA GLU A 51 -8.20 8.41 1.90
C GLU A 51 -8.00 7.51 0.68
N VAL A 52 -7.16 7.93 -0.28
CA VAL A 52 -6.87 7.16 -1.50
C VAL A 52 -6.05 5.91 -1.17
N THR A 53 -5.09 6.03 -0.26
CA THR A 53 -4.33 4.88 0.27
C THR A 53 -5.30 3.84 0.86
N MET A 54 -6.18 4.31 1.74
CA MET A 54 -7.12 3.46 2.48
C MET A 54 -8.14 2.79 1.55
N LEU A 55 -8.70 3.53 0.60
CA LEU A 55 -9.64 2.98 -0.38
C LEU A 55 -8.99 1.92 -1.27
N SER A 56 -7.73 2.12 -1.68
CA SER A 56 -7.00 1.15 -2.49
C SER A 56 -6.80 -0.18 -1.75
N LEU A 57 -6.40 -0.11 -0.49
CA LEU A 57 -6.20 -1.30 0.36
C LEU A 57 -7.53 -1.99 0.70
N LEU A 58 -8.60 -1.24 0.96
CA LEU A 58 -9.93 -1.80 1.19
C LEU A 58 -10.52 -2.47 -0.06
N SER A 59 -10.27 -1.93 -1.26
CA SER A 59 -10.65 -2.59 -2.51
C SER A 59 -9.96 -3.94 -2.64
N ALA A 60 -8.67 -4.01 -2.31
CA ALA A 60 -7.92 -5.26 -2.31
C ALA A 60 -8.53 -6.32 -1.38
N CYS A 61 -9.03 -5.91 -0.21
CA CYS A 61 -9.75 -6.78 0.72
C CYS A 61 -11.07 -7.33 0.15
N ALA A 62 -11.78 -6.55 -0.66
CA ALA A 62 -13.04 -6.96 -1.27
C ALA A 62 -12.81 -8.03 -2.34
N ASP A 63 -11.73 -7.89 -3.10
CA ASP A 63 -11.40 -8.79 -4.21
C ASP A 63 -10.79 -10.13 -3.75
N LEU A 64 -10.08 -10.15 -2.62
CA LEU A 64 -9.29 -11.34 -2.27
C LEU A 64 -10.06 -12.47 -1.57
N GLY A 65 -11.17 -12.20 -0.87
CA GLY A 65 -11.73 -13.20 0.05
C GLY A 65 -10.75 -13.71 1.12
N ASP A 66 -9.55 -13.12 1.19
CA ASP A 66 -8.41 -13.56 1.98
C ASP A 66 -8.49 -12.88 3.34
N LEU A 67 -8.80 -13.69 4.35
CA LEU A 67 -9.03 -13.24 5.71
C LEU A 67 -7.73 -12.76 6.37
N GLU A 68 -6.59 -13.27 5.94
CA GLU A 68 -5.26 -12.93 6.49
C GLU A 68 -4.90 -11.49 6.14
N PHE A 69 -5.05 -11.11 4.86
CA PHE A 69 -4.84 -9.74 4.40
C PHE A 69 -5.74 -8.72 5.12
N LYS A 70 -6.99 -9.09 5.38
CA LYS A 70 -7.94 -8.24 6.13
C LYS A 70 -7.50 -8.01 7.58
N LEU A 71 -6.97 -9.05 8.24
CA LEU A 71 -6.50 -8.96 9.62
C LEU A 71 -5.21 -8.12 9.70
N ASP A 72 -4.29 -8.30 8.77
CA ASP A 72 -3.05 -7.53 8.70
C ASP A 72 -3.33 -6.04 8.45
N LEU A 73 -4.24 -5.73 7.51
CA LEU A 73 -4.65 -4.35 7.27
C LEU A 73 -5.37 -3.76 8.50
N ALA A 74 -6.29 -4.51 9.13
CA ALA A 74 -6.99 -4.05 10.32
C ALA A 74 -6.04 -3.77 11.48
N ALA A 75 -5.07 -4.66 11.73
CA ALA A 75 -4.02 -4.44 12.73
C ALA A 75 -3.19 -3.19 12.39
N ALA A 76 -2.77 -3.06 11.13
CA ALA A 76 -1.96 -1.92 10.71
C ALA A 76 -2.69 -0.58 10.88
N VAL A 77 -4.02 -0.55 10.71
CA VAL A 77 -4.87 0.64 10.92
C VAL A 77 -5.13 0.90 12.41
N ASP A 78 -5.36 -0.13 13.23
CA ASP A 78 -5.62 0.01 14.68
C ASP A 78 -4.41 0.56 15.46
N TYR A 79 -3.18 0.32 14.99
CA TYR A 79 -1.97 0.90 15.59
C TYR A 79 -1.70 2.36 15.18
N GLY A 80 -2.62 3.02 14.46
CA GLY A 80 -2.40 4.33 13.82
C GLY A 80 -3.34 5.48 14.21
N LEU A 81 -4.26 5.30 15.17
CA LEU A 81 -5.13 6.38 15.70
C LEU A 81 -4.89 6.62 17.20
#